data_AF-A0A351YWA2-F1
#
_entry.id   AF-A0A351YWA2-F1
#
_cell.length_a   1.000
_cell.length_b   1.000
_cell.length_c   1.000
_cell.angle_alpha   90.00
_cell.angle_beta   90.00
_cell.angle_gamma   90.00
#
_symmetry.space_group_name_H-M   'P 1'
#
loop_
_entity.id
_entity.type
_entity.pdbx_description
1 polymer ?
#
loop_
_entity_poly.entity_id
_entity_poly.type
_entity_poly.pdbx_seq_one_letter_code
_entity_poly.pdbx_strand_id
1 'polypeptide(L)'
;MIFYLVISVLVISQCLYKVLQIFAQQKRIWKDNYEKLSYFFGLSRGYKIYVSVKGLDKWQQVFGKGEIEKLRIKNYCVCYASGEILEVYAIVKNLPEGAHWIEENEDLGFEELDEDEVELNSKEIIIENSLNKKPCNVTYETKITNMTAGKIYPIAFGGYVKNGCKFELSNVVESAYSASQFRNWYGLQKDYIQNGESVRDPNNYGDGDSYWIYVFETESGEIKKAGCFLGNLRKL
;
A
#
# COMPACT_ATOMS: atom_id res chain seq x y z
N MET A 1 16.74 -25.59 -54.48
CA MET A 1 15.32 -25.41 -54.11
C MET A 1 15.02 -25.88 -52.68
N ILE A 2 15.40 -27.10 -52.29
CA ILE A 2 15.15 -27.65 -50.94
C ILE A 2 15.77 -26.80 -49.80
N PHE A 3 16.99 -26.30 -49.98
CA PHE A 3 17.68 -25.49 -48.95
C PHE A 3 16.94 -24.18 -48.61
N TYR A 4 16.37 -23.51 -49.62
CA TYR A 4 15.57 -22.28 -49.41
C TYR A 4 14.26 -22.57 -48.67
N LEU A 5 13.63 -23.73 -48.92
CA LEU A 5 12.42 -24.14 -48.23
C LEU A 5 12.69 -24.39 -46.73
N VAL A 6 13.79 -25.08 -46.40
CA VAL A 6 14.18 -25.39 -45.02
C VAL A 6 14.49 -24.11 -44.22
N ILE A 7 15.24 -23.17 -44.82
CA ILE A 7 15.53 -21.88 -44.16
C ILE A 7 14.23 -21.09 -43.93
N SER A 8 13.34 -21.05 -44.92
CA SER A 8 12.07 -20.32 -44.80
C SER A 8 11.19 -20.89 -43.69
N VAL A 9 11.09 -22.21 -43.58
CA VAL A 9 10.32 -22.89 -42.52
C VAL A 9 10.92 -22.61 -41.13
N LEU A 10 12.25 -22.64 -41.00
CA LEU A 10 12.93 -22.33 -39.73
C LEU A 10 12.71 -20.88 -39.29
N VAL A 11 12.80 -19.92 -40.21
CA VAL A 11 12.55 -18.50 -39.92
C VAL A 11 11.10 -18.28 -39.50
N ILE A 12 10.13 -18.85 -40.22
CA ILE A 12 8.70 -18.75 -39.87
C ILE A 12 8.43 -19.37 -38.49
N SER A 13 9.01 -20.54 -38.19
CA SER A 13 8.88 -21.21 -36.90
C SER A 13 9.43 -20.36 -35.75
N GLN A 14 10.62 -19.77 -35.92
CA GLN A 14 11.21 -18.87 -34.92
C GLN A 14 10.37 -17.60 -34.70
N CYS A 15 9.83 -17.02 -35.77
CA CYS A 15 8.91 -15.89 -35.69
C CYS A 15 7.63 -16.26 -34.93
N LEU A 16 7.01 -17.39 -35.25
CA LEU A 16 5.80 -17.87 -34.57
C LEU A 16 6.06 -18.14 -33.09
N TYR A 17 7.19 -18.76 -32.76
CA TYR A 17 7.58 -19.01 -31.37
C TYR A 17 7.72 -17.71 -30.57
N LYS A 18 8.40 -16.70 -31.12
CA LYS A 18 8.51 -15.37 -30.45
C LYS A 18 7.14 -14.72 -30.26
N VAL A 19 6.26 -14.81 -31.26
CA VAL A 19 4.89 -14.28 -31.16
C VAL A 19 4.12 -14.98 -30.03
N LEU A 20 4.19 -16.30 -29.93
CA LEU A 20 3.55 -17.07 -28.85
C LEU A 20 4.10 -16.70 -27.47
N GLN A 21 5.41 -16.50 -27.34
CA GLN A 21 6.04 -16.04 -26.09
C GLN A 21 5.52 -14.66 -25.66
N ILE A 22 5.41 -13.71 -26.60
CA ILE A 22 4.84 -12.38 -26.33
C ILE A 22 3.38 -12.49 -25.88
N PHE A 23 2.57 -13.32 -26.54
CA PHE A 23 1.17 -13.54 -26.14
C PHE A 23 1.05 -14.17 -24.75
N ALA A 24 1.89 -15.17 -24.44
CA ALA A 24 1.91 -15.82 -23.14
C ALA A 24 2.30 -14.82 -22.03
N GLN A 25 3.31 -13.99 -22.28
CA GLN A 25 3.75 -12.95 -21.36
C GLN A 25 2.65 -11.90 -21.13
N GLN A 26 1.99 -11.41 -22.19
CA GLN A 26 0.88 -10.47 -22.07
C GLN A 26 -0.30 -11.05 -21.31
N LYS A 27 -0.64 -12.33 -21.54
CA LYS A 27 -1.71 -13.02 -20.82
C LYS A 27 -1.40 -13.15 -19.33
N ARG A 28 -0.14 -13.42 -18.97
CA ARG A 28 0.31 -13.47 -17.58
C ARG A 28 0.21 -12.10 -16.90
N ILE A 29 0.77 -11.06 -17.52
CA ILE A 29 0.69 -9.68 -16.99
C ILE A 29 -0.76 -9.26 -16.79
N TRP A 30 -1.64 -9.56 -17.75
CA TRP A 30 -3.06 -9.26 -17.62
C TRP A 30 -3.69 -9.99 -16.44
N LYS A 31 -3.41 -11.29 -16.28
CA LYS A 31 -3.94 -12.08 -15.17
C LYS A 31 -3.47 -11.53 -13.82
N ASP A 32 -2.19 -11.24 -13.69
CA ASP A 32 -1.59 -10.71 -12.46
C ASP A 32 -2.20 -9.34 -12.11
N ASN A 33 -2.36 -8.44 -13.09
CA ASN A 33 -3.00 -7.14 -12.89
C ASN A 33 -4.50 -7.25 -12.57
N TYR A 34 -5.20 -8.18 -13.19
CA TYR A 34 -6.61 -8.41 -12.92
C TYR A 34 -6.85 -8.95 -11.50
N GLU A 35 -6.03 -9.89 -11.04
CA GLU A 35 -6.09 -10.42 -9.68
C GLU A 35 -5.80 -9.32 -8.64
N LYS A 36 -4.77 -8.49 -8.89
CA LYS A 36 -4.46 -7.29 -8.09
C LYS A 36 -5.65 -6.34 -7.98
N LEU A 37 -6.24 -5.93 -9.10
CA LEU A 37 -7.33 -4.95 -9.09
C LEU A 37 -8.63 -5.53 -8.50
N SER A 38 -8.92 -6.80 -8.79
CA SER A 38 -10.07 -7.51 -8.21
C SER A 38 -10.02 -7.53 -6.69
N TYR A 39 -8.81 -7.62 -6.12
CA TYR A 39 -8.61 -7.58 -4.69
C TYR A 39 -9.05 -6.23 -4.10
N PHE A 40 -8.67 -5.11 -4.72
CA PHE A 40 -9.01 -3.78 -4.20
C PHE A 40 -10.51 -3.49 -4.20
N PHE A 41 -11.28 -4.05 -5.13
CA PHE A 41 -12.74 -3.97 -5.13
C PHE A 41 -13.41 -4.73 -3.97
N GLY A 42 -12.74 -5.74 -3.42
CA GLY A 42 -13.26 -6.52 -2.28
C GLY A 42 -13.10 -5.83 -0.95
N LEU A 43 -12.47 -4.65 -0.91
CA LEU A 43 -12.16 -3.92 0.31
C LEU A 43 -13.22 -2.86 0.58
N SER A 44 -13.65 -2.75 1.84
CA SER A 44 -14.69 -1.81 2.29
C SER A 44 -14.27 -0.33 2.29
N ARG A 45 -13.06 -0.01 1.82
CA ARG A 45 -12.39 1.30 1.99
C ARG A 45 -12.73 2.35 0.92
N GLY A 46 -13.57 2.02 -0.07
CA GLY A 46 -13.93 2.98 -1.12
C GLY A 46 -12.75 3.46 -1.95
N TYR A 47 -11.76 2.59 -2.20
CA TYR A 47 -10.61 2.89 -3.05
C TYR A 47 -11.04 3.46 -4.39
N LYS A 48 -10.29 4.45 -4.87
CA LYS A 48 -10.43 4.96 -6.25
C LYS A 48 -9.49 4.16 -7.13
N ILE A 49 -10.06 3.35 -8.00
CA ILE A 49 -9.30 2.53 -8.94
C ILE A 49 -9.42 3.14 -10.33
N TYR A 50 -8.28 3.50 -10.90
CA TYR A 50 -8.20 4.05 -12.24
C TYR A 50 -7.49 3.07 -13.17
N VAL A 51 -8.00 2.92 -14.38
CA VAL A 51 -7.36 2.13 -15.43
C VAL A 51 -7.23 2.96 -16.71
N SER A 52 -6.16 2.71 -17.46
CA SER A 52 -6.07 3.12 -18.85
C SER A 52 -6.14 1.87 -19.72
N VAL A 53 -6.86 1.96 -20.84
CA VAL A 53 -7.14 0.81 -21.70
C VAL A 53 -6.37 0.96 -22.99
N LYS A 54 -5.82 -0.15 -23.50
CA LYS A 54 -5.08 -0.12 -24.77
C LYS A 54 -5.98 0.43 -25.89
N GLY A 55 -5.54 1.52 -26.53
CA GLY A 55 -6.30 2.24 -27.55
C GLY A 55 -7.09 3.45 -27.04
N LEU A 56 -7.12 3.67 -25.72
CA LEU A 56 -7.66 4.86 -25.07
C LEU A 56 -6.52 5.54 -24.28
N ASP A 57 -6.11 6.73 -24.70
CA ASP A 57 -5.08 7.50 -23.99
C ASP A 57 -5.65 8.31 -22.82
N LYS A 58 -6.72 7.80 -22.17
CA LYS A 58 -7.39 8.44 -21.05
C LYS A 58 -7.55 7.48 -19.88
N TRP A 59 -7.48 8.04 -18.68
CA TRP A 59 -7.85 7.38 -17.45
C TRP A 59 -9.37 7.27 -17.35
N GLN A 60 -9.84 6.15 -16.81
CA GLN A 60 -11.22 5.99 -16.37
C GLN A 60 -11.22 5.37 -14.98
N GLN A 61 -12.06 5.91 -14.09
CA GLN A 61 -12.33 5.28 -12.81
C GLN A 61 -13.24 4.07 -13.04
N VAL A 62 -12.93 2.96 -12.39
CA VAL A 62 -13.72 1.73 -12.41
C VAL A 62 -14.28 1.45 -11.03
N PHE A 63 -15.51 0.95 -10.97
CA PHE A 63 -16.28 0.82 -9.74
C PHE A 63 -16.53 -0.63 -9.33
N GLY A 64 -16.24 -1.60 -10.21
CA GLY A 64 -16.40 -3.00 -9.86
C GLY A 64 -15.58 -3.96 -10.69
N LYS A 65 -15.42 -5.17 -10.14
CA LYS A 65 -14.71 -6.28 -10.78
C LYS A 65 -15.26 -6.62 -12.17
N GLY A 66 -16.58 -6.56 -12.36
CA GLY A 66 -17.22 -6.84 -13.66
C GLY A 66 -16.84 -5.84 -14.77
N GLU A 67 -16.42 -4.63 -14.42
CA GLU A 67 -15.97 -3.63 -15.39
C GLU A 67 -14.57 -3.97 -15.91
N ILE A 68 -13.65 -4.36 -15.03
CA ILE A 68 -12.25 -4.65 -15.41
C ILE A 68 -12.07 -5.93 -16.24
N GLU A 69 -12.94 -6.93 -16.10
CA GLU A 69 -12.87 -8.21 -16.84
C GLU A 69 -12.89 -8.02 -18.35
N LYS A 70 -13.56 -6.97 -18.82
CA LYS A 70 -13.76 -6.68 -20.24
C LYS A 70 -12.69 -5.74 -20.80
N LEU A 71 -11.81 -5.21 -19.94
CA LEU A 71 -10.84 -4.18 -20.31
C LEU A 71 -9.47 -4.77 -20.60
N ARG A 72 -8.86 -4.31 -21.70
CA ARG A 72 -7.44 -4.53 -21.98
C ARG A 72 -6.61 -3.48 -21.26
N ILE A 73 -6.47 -3.66 -19.95
CA ILE A 73 -5.76 -2.74 -19.05
C ILE A 73 -4.30 -2.61 -19.51
N LYS A 74 -3.89 -1.37 -19.78
CA LYS A 74 -2.52 -0.98 -20.12
C LYS A 74 -1.76 -0.55 -18.88
N ASN A 75 -2.34 0.38 -18.11
CA ASN A 75 -1.82 0.88 -16.84
C ASN A 75 -2.96 0.92 -15.81
N TYR A 76 -2.63 0.84 -14.53
CA TYR A 76 -3.58 1.10 -13.44
C TYR A 76 -2.97 1.97 -12.35
N CYS A 77 -3.83 2.63 -11.60
CA CYS A 77 -3.50 3.43 -10.44
C CYS A 77 -4.57 3.18 -9.37
N VAL A 78 -4.12 2.80 -8.18
CA VAL A 78 -4.97 2.57 -7.01
C VAL A 78 -4.68 3.68 -6.02
N CYS A 79 -5.72 4.42 -5.65
CA CYS A 79 -5.61 5.53 -4.72
C CYS A 79 -6.48 5.30 -3.49
N TYR A 80 -6.06 5.84 -2.35
CA TYR A 80 -6.93 6.06 -1.21
C TYR A 80 -8.10 6.98 -1.59
N ALA A 81 -9.12 7.06 -0.73
CA ALA A 81 -10.25 7.97 -0.94
C ALA A 81 -9.79 9.44 -1.09
N SER A 82 -8.70 9.82 -0.40
CA SER A 82 -8.01 11.11 -0.51
C SER A 82 -7.54 11.41 -1.93
N GLY A 83 -7.14 10.39 -2.70
CA GLY A 83 -6.46 10.54 -3.99
C GLY A 83 -4.97 10.20 -3.92
N GLU A 84 -4.42 9.99 -2.73
CA GLU A 84 -3.03 9.55 -2.55
C GLU A 84 -2.81 8.17 -3.20
N ILE A 85 -1.76 8.08 -4.02
CA ILE A 85 -1.42 6.87 -4.76
C ILE A 85 -0.84 5.82 -3.81
N LEU A 86 -1.52 4.67 -3.75
CA LEU A 86 -1.07 3.47 -3.03
C LEU A 86 -0.26 2.55 -3.94
N GLU A 87 -0.75 2.30 -5.16
CA GLU A 87 -0.07 1.44 -6.12
C GLU A 87 -0.26 1.96 -7.55
N VAL A 88 0.80 1.88 -8.35
CA VAL A 88 0.77 2.22 -9.77
C VAL A 88 1.50 1.16 -10.57
N TYR A 89 0.96 0.82 -11.73
CA TYR A 89 1.65 -0.01 -12.71
C TYR A 89 1.95 0.77 -13.97
N ALA A 90 3.24 0.74 -14.34
CA ALA A 90 3.91 1.49 -15.40
C ALA A 90 4.07 3.00 -15.11
N ILE A 91 5.21 3.56 -15.53
CA ILE A 91 5.53 4.99 -15.37
C ILE A 91 4.55 5.81 -16.21
N VAL A 92 3.73 6.61 -15.53
CA VAL A 92 2.67 7.38 -16.18
C VAL A 92 3.14 8.81 -16.38
N LYS A 93 2.96 9.33 -17.60
CA LYS A 93 3.27 10.73 -17.92
C LYS A 93 2.28 11.72 -17.27
N ASN A 94 1.03 11.30 -17.06
CA ASN A 94 -0.05 12.11 -16.46
C ASN A 94 -0.87 11.25 -15.47
N LEU A 95 -1.08 11.72 -14.24
CA LEU A 95 -1.93 11.05 -13.25
C LEU A 95 -3.43 11.17 -13.59
N PRO A 96 -4.28 10.25 -13.13
CA PRO A 96 -5.72 10.43 -13.20
C PRO A 96 -6.16 11.68 -12.44
N GLU A 97 -7.28 12.30 -12.86
CA GLU A 97 -7.82 13.46 -12.16
C GLU A 97 -8.14 13.12 -10.70
N GLY A 98 -7.62 13.95 -9.79
CA GLY A 98 -7.73 13.78 -8.34
C GLY A 98 -6.68 12.84 -7.71
N ALA A 99 -5.89 12.11 -8.50
CA ALA A 99 -4.80 11.30 -7.99
C ALA A 99 -3.52 12.13 -7.82
N HIS A 100 -2.84 11.95 -6.70
CA HIS A 100 -1.59 12.61 -6.36
C HIS A 100 -0.68 11.67 -5.58
N TRP A 101 0.63 11.93 -5.61
CA TRP A 101 1.56 11.19 -4.77
C TRP A 101 1.28 11.48 -3.30
N ILE A 102 1.69 10.57 -2.42
CA ILE A 102 1.62 10.81 -0.97
C ILE A 102 2.40 12.10 -0.69
N GLU A 103 1.75 13.04 -0.01
CA GLU A 103 2.34 14.34 0.29
C GLU A 103 3.34 14.20 1.44
N GLU A 104 4.50 14.84 1.28
CA GLU A 104 5.40 15.13 2.39
C GLU A 104 4.69 16.10 3.34
N ASN A 105 4.73 15.82 4.64
CA ASN A 105 4.29 16.79 5.64
C ASN A 105 5.48 17.69 6.01
N GLU A 106 5.21 18.97 6.26
CA GLU A 106 6.18 19.86 6.90
C GLU A 106 6.65 19.20 8.21
N ASP A 107 7.98 19.20 8.40
CA ASP A 107 8.75 18.59 9.49
C ASP A 107 7.94 18.42 10.78
N LEU A 108 7.50 17.17 11.02
CA LEU A 108 6.75 16.80 12.21
C LEU A 108 7.69 16.50 13.40
N GLY A 109 9.01 16.50 13.19
CA GLY A 109 10.03 16.23 14.22
C GLY A 109 10.08 14.77 14.67
N PHE A 110 9.79 13.83 13.77
CA PHE A 110 9.77 12.39 14.06
C PHE A 110 10.64 11.57 13.11
N GLU A 111 11.65 12.18 12.51
CA GLU A 111 12.62 11.57 11.60
C GLU A 111 13.49 10.54 12.35
N GLU A 112 13.81 10.83 13.62
CA GLU A 112 14.50 9.94 14.54
C GLU A 112 13.72 9.85 15.86
N LEU A 113 13.62 8.63 16.41
CA LEU A 113 13.05 8.37 17.73
C LEU A 113 14.04 7.57 18.56
N ASP A 114 14.23 7.95 19.81
CA ASP A 114 15.04 7.16 20.74
C ASP A 114 14.28 5.89 21.15
N GLU A 115 14.99 4.76 21.25
CA GLU A 115 14.37 3.46 21.50
C GLU A 115 13.60 3.41 22.84
N ASP A 116 14.10 4.09 23.86
CA ASP A 116 13.52 4.14 25.20
C ASP A 116 12.23 4.98 25.27
N GLU A 117 11.98 5.83 24.28
CA GLU A 117 10.73 6.59 24.16
C GLU A 117 9.62 5.79 23.46
N VAL A 118 9.96 4.68 22.78
CA VAL A 118 9.02 3.89 21.98
C VAL A 118 8.65 2.61 22.72
N GLU A 119 7.39 2.51 23.13
CA GLU A 119 6.85 1.30 23.72
C GLU A 119 6.50 0.26 22.65
N LEU A 120 7.44 -0.65 22.39
CA LEU A 120 7.16 -1.83 21.58
C LEU A 120 6.21 -2.78 22.32
N ASN A 121 5.08 -3.13 21.70
CA ASN A 121 4.03 -3.96 22.30
C ASN A 121 3.42 -3.34 23.58
N SER A 122 3.12 -2.03 23.53
CA SER A 122 2.44 -1.32 24.61
C SER A 122 1.15 -2.03 25.04
N LYS A 123 0.87 -1.99 26.36
CA LYS A 123 -0.38 -2.49 26.94
C LYS A 123 -1.50 -1.45 26.87
N GLU A 124 -1.16 -0.19 26.67
CA GLU A 124 -2.09 0.93 26.63
C GLU A 124 -2.50 1.29 25.19
N ILE A 125 -1.60 1.07 24.22
CA ILE A 125 -1.90 1.23 22.79
C ILE A 125 -1.49 -0.05 22.10
N ILE A 126 -2.45 -0.96 21.93
CA ILE A 126 -2.19 -2.29 21.39
C ILE A 126 -2.19 -2.21 19.86
N ILE A 127 -1.05 -2.54 19.26
CA ILE A 127 -0.88 -2.60 17.80
C ILE A 127 -0.70 -4.05 17.38
N GLU A 128 -1.65 -4.56 16.60
CA GLU A 128 -1.68 -5.93 16.11
C GLU A 128 -1.52 -5.91 14.60
N ASN A 129 -0.58 -6.69 14.06
CA ASN A 129 -0.48 -6.91 12.63
C ASN A 129 -0.86 -8.34 12.26
N SER A 130 -1.62 -8.50 11.19
CA SER A 130 -1.94 -9.81 10.62
C SER A 130 -1.62 -9.84 9.14
N LEU A 131 -0.88 -10.87 8.71
CA LEU A 131 -0.43 -11.00 7.33
C LEU A 131 -1.63 -11.18 6.41
N ASN A 132 -1.74 -10.32 5.38
CA ASN A 132 -2.61 -10.60 4.26
C ASN A 132 -1.86 -11.51 3.28
N LYS A 133 -2.08 -12.83 3.36
CA LYS A 133 -1.58 -13.79 2.35
C LYS A 133 -2.31 -13.55 1.03
N LYS A 134 -1.81 -12.62 0.21
CA LYS A 134 -2.44 -12.17 -1.04
C LYS A 134 -1.45 -12.17 -2.21
N PRO A 135 -1.94 -12.31 -3.47
CA PRO A 135 -1.13 -12.80 -4.59
C PRO A 135 -0.01 -11.87 -5.09
N CYS A 136 0.11 -10.65 -4.56
CA CYS A 136 0.79 -9.60 -5.29
C CYS A 136 1.69 -8.64 -4.51
N ASN A 137 1.73 -8.70 -3.18
CA ASN A 137 2.71 -8.03 -2.30
C ASN A 137 2.48 -8.49 -0.84
N VAL A 138 3.52 -8.41 0.00
CA VAL A 138 3.40 -8.59 1.46
C VAL A 138 2.71 -7.33 2.00
N THR A 139 1.39 -7.35 2.05
CA THR A 139 0.59 -6.37 2.80
C THR A 139 0.17 -7.01 4.11
N TYR A 140 -0.18 -6.20 5.10
CA TYR A 140 -0.73 -6.67 6.36
C TYR A 140 -1.90 -5.79 6.78
N GLU A 141 -2.79 -6.37 7.57
CA GLU A 141 -3.76 -5.60 8.30
C GLU A 141 -3.10 -5.14 9.60
N THR A 142 -3.14 -3.84 9.88
CA THR A 142 -2.79 -3.26 11.18
C THR A 142 -4.07 -2.92 11.92
N LYS A 143 -4.21 -3.37 13.16
CA LYS A 143 -5.28 -2.97 14.07
C LYS A 143 -4.67 -2.26 15.27
N ILE A 144 -5.19 -1.09 15.59
CA ILE A 144 -4.77 -0.29 16.75
C ILE A 144 -5.94 -0.20 17.71
N THR A 145 -5.73 -0.57 18.97
CA THR A 145 -6.74 -0.52 20.03
C THR A 145 -6.26 0.40 21.15
N ASN A 146 -7.09 1.38 21.49
CA ASN A 146 -6.82 2.28 22.61
C ASN A 146 -7.27 1.63 23.93
N MET A 147 -6.33 1.38 24.84
CA MET A 147 -6.56 0.88 26.19
C MET A 147 -6.20 1.90 27.28
N THR A 148 -5.78 3.12 26.91
CA THR A 148 -5.57 4.23 27.85
C THR A 148 -6.88 4.65 28.51
N ALA A 149 -6.86 5.27 29.69
CA ALA A 149 -8.07 5.66 30.40
C ALA A 149 -8.95 6.70 29.66
N GLY A 150 -8.41 7.39 28.65
CA GLY A 150 -9.09 8.46 27.92
C GLY A 150 -9.04 8.27 26.41
N LYS A 151 -9.30 9.35 25.67
CA LYS A 151 -9.11 9.39 24.22
C LYS A 151 -7.63 9.48 23.87
N ILE A 152 -7.27 8.97 22.70
CA ILE A 152 -5.98 9.23 22.07
C ILE A 152 -6.19 9.89 20.70
N TYR A 153 -5.35 10.87 20.40
CA TYR A 153 -5.38 11.67 19.17
C TYR A 153 -4.13 11.34 18.36
N PRO A 154 -4.23 10.78 17.14
CA PRO A 154 -3.08 10.51 16.31
C PRO A 154 -2.39 11.83 15.96
N ILE A 155 -1.06 11.88 16.10
CA ILE A 155 -0.22 13.02 15.70
C ILE A 155 0.52 12.67 14.41
N ALA A 156 1.30 11.60 14.48
CA ALA A 156 2.18 11.15 13.42
C ALA A 156 2.34 9.63 13.44
N PHE A 157 2.71 9.05 12.32
CA PHE A 157 3.06 7.63 12.25
C PHE A 157 3.95 7.34 11.04
N GLY A 158 4.68 6.23 11.07
CA GLY A 158 5.57 5.87 9.97
C GLY A 158 6.19 4.49 10.11
N GLY A 159 6.80 4.03 9.02
CA GLY A 159 7.73 2.93 8.99
C GLY A 159 9.13 3.42 9.38
N TYR A 160 9.78 2.67 10.26
CA TYR A 160 11.11 2.95 10.79
C TYR A 160 12.01 1.72 10.67
N VAL A 161 13.30 1.96 10.55
CA VAL A 161 14.34 0.94 10.68
C VAL A 161 15.11 1.20 11.97
N LYS A 162 15.44 0.13 12.69
CA LYS A 162 16.23 0.25 13.91
C LYS A 162 17.71 0.38 13.57
N ASN A 163 18.35 1.48 14.00
CA ASN A 163 19.79 1.72 13.87
C ASN A 163 20.39 2.00 15.27
N GLY A 164 21.06 1.00 15.84
CA GLY A 164 21.56 1.08 17.22
C GLY A 164 20.43 1.26 18.23
N CYS A 165 20.47 2.34 19.02
CA CYS A 165 19.46 2.71 20.02
C CYS A 165 18.40 3.68 19.49
N LYS A 166 18.32 3.85 18.17
CA LYS A 166 17.37 4.75 17.53
C LYS A 166 16.50 4.02 16.50
N PHE A 167 15.33 4.58 16.28
CA PHE A 167 14.49 4.29 15.13
C PHE A 167 14.62 5.44 14.14
N GLU A 168 15.09 5.13 12.93
CA GLU A 168 15.22 6.08 11.84
C GLU A 168 14.08 5.87 10.85
N LEU A 169 13.42 6.96 10.48
CA LEU A 169 12.29 6.94 9.57
C LEU A 169 12.72 6.35 8.20
N SER A 170 11.91 5.43 7.68
CA SER A 170 12.15 4.73 6.42
C SER A 170 10.84 4.60 5.64
N ASN A 171 10.28 5.76 5.31
CA ASN A 171 9.07 5.91 4.49
C ASN A 171 9.41 6.30 3.06
N VAL A 172 8.48 6.08 2.12
CA VAL A 172 8.65 6.44 0.71
C VAL A 172 8.84 7.94 0.50
N VAL A 173 8.25 8.76 1.38
CA VAL A 173 8.29 10.23 1.32
C VAL A 173 9.34 10.84 2.24
N GLU A 174 10.16 10.02 2.91
CA GLU A 174 11.18 10.48 3.87
C GLU A 174 10.64 11.39 5.01
N SER A 175 9.32 11.42 5.21
CA SER A 175 8.62 12.15 6.28
C SER A 175 7.62 11.25 7.02
N ALA A 176 7.31 11.60 8.27
CA ALA A 176 6.24 10.95 8.99
C ALA A 176 4.88 11.29 8.35
N TYR A 177 3.94 10.36 8.43
CA TYR A 177 2.57 10.56 7.98
C TYR A 177 1.76 11.26 9.08
N SER A 178 0.90 12.19 8.70
CA SER A 178 0.17 13.06 9.63
C SER A 178 -1.13 12.44 10.16
N ALA A 179 -1.74 13.10 11.15
CA ALA A 179 -3.06 12.76 11.69
C ALA A 179 -4.16 12.66 10.61
N SER A 180 -4.10 13.50 9.56
CA SER A 180 -5.10 13.47 8.48
C SER A 180 -4.93 12.21 7.62
N GLN A 181 -3.69 11.84 7.29
CA GLN A 181 -3.37 10.58 6.62
C GLN A 181 -3.79 9.39 7.49
N PHE A 182 -3.53 9.44 8.81
CA PHE A 182 -3.97 8.40 9.73
C PHE A 182 -5.49 8.21 9.65
N ARG A 183 -6.28 9.28 9.73
CA ARG A 183 -7.75 9.18 9.65
C ARG A 183 -8.22 8.58 8.33
N ASN A 184 -7.64 9.04 7.23
CA ASN A 184 -7.97 8.56 5.88
C ASN A 184 -7.64 7.09 5.71
N TRP A 185 -6.46 6.68 6.17
CA TRP A 185 -6.02 5.31 6.04
C TRP A 185 -6.87 4.48 7.00
N TYR A 186 -6.83 4.70 8.30
CA TYR A 186 -7.52 3.87 9.30
C TYR A 186 -9.06 3.95 9.28
N GLY A 187 -9.65 4.74 8.37
CA GLY A 187 -11.10 4.89 8.23
C GLY A 187 -11.75 5.60 9.41
N LEU A 188 -10.95 6.33 10.20
CA LEU A 188 -11.38 6.97 11.43
C LEU A 188 -12.15 8.26 11.09
N GLN A 189 -13.44 8.27 11.42
CA GLN A 189 -14.35 9.40 11.12
C GLN A 189 -14.21 10.58 12.10
N LYS A 190 -13.49 10.38 13.21
CA LYS A 190 -13.28 11.36 14.27
C LYS A 190 -11.80 11.71 14.37
N ASP A 191 -11.44 12.70 15.18
CA ASP A 191 -10.04 13.06 15.42
C ASP A 191 -9.37 12.22 16.52
N TYR A 192 -10.07 11.24 17.09
CA TYR A 192 -9.58 10.45 18.22
C TYR A 192 -10.08 9.00 18.18
N ILE A 193 -9.40 8.13 18.93
CA ILE A 193 -9.81 6.75 19.21
C ILE A 193 -10.28 6.70 20.67
N GLN A 194 -11.53 6.27 20.91
CA GLN A 194 -12.08 6.15 22.26
C GLN A 194 -11.42 4.99 23.04
N ASN A 195 -11.40 5.04 24.37
CA ASN A 195 -11.05 3.88 25.19
C ASN A 195 -11.87 2.65 24.76
N GLY A 196 -11.19 1.52 24.54
CA GLY A 196 -11.75 0.25 24.08
C GLY A 196 -12.05 0.18 22.59
N GLU A 197 -11.95 1.29 21.84
CA GLU A 197 -12.18 1.32 20.40
C GLU A 197 -10.96 0.81 19.64
N SER A 198 -11.23 0.14 18.52
CA SER A 198 -10.20 -0.27 17.57
C SER A 198 -10.42 0.36 16.21
N VAL A 199 -9.33 0.81 15.60
CA VAL A 199 -9.27 1.21 14.18
C VAL A 199 -8.39 0.25 13.40
N ARG A 200 -8.57 0.19 12.07
CA ARG A 200 -7.84 -0.76 11.24
C ARG A 200 -7.37 -0.15 9.93
N ASP A 201 -6.13 -0.46 9.59
CA ASP A 201 -5.62 -0.41 8.24
C ASP A 201 -5.63 -1.82 7.63
N PRO A 202 -6.60 -2.18 6.77
CA PRO A 202 -6.62 -3.50 6.13
C PRO A 202 -5.49 -3.78 5.13
N ASN A 203 -4.71 -2.77 4.72
CA ASN A 203 -3.72 -2.84 3.63
C ASN A 203 -2.50 -1.97 3.90
N ASN A 204 -1.96 -2.09 5.10
CA ASN A 204 -0.74 -1.41 5.42
C ASN A 204 0.41 -2.03 4.61
N TYR A 205 1.31 -1.17 4.14
CA TYR A 205 2.47 -1.55 3.33
C TYR A 205 3.72 -1.50 4.19
N GLY A 206 4.54 -2.52 4.10
CA GLY A 206 5.82 -2.55 4.80
C GLY A 206 6.70 -3.65 4.24
N ASP A 207 7.99 -3.38 4.19
CA ASP A 207 8.95 -4.47 4.10
C ASP A 207 8.94 -5.25 5.43
N GLY A 208 9.34 -6.51 5.37
CA GLY A 208 9.27 -7.36 6.56
C GLY A 208 10.21 -6.89 7.67
N ASP A 209 11.17 -6.01 7.42
CA ASP A 209 12.23 -5.72 8.39
C ASP A 209 12.08 -4.35 9.06
N SER A 210 10.90 -3.72 8.93
CA SER A 210 10.58 -2.43 9.53
C SER A 210 9.71 -2.52 10.79
N TYR A 211 9.76 -1.43 11.55
CA TYR A 211 8.90 -1.12 12.68
C TYR A 211 7.86 -0.11 12.24
N TRP A 212 6.59 -0.33 12.56
CA TRP A 212 5.61 0.75 12.48
C TRP A 212 5.43 1.38 13.84
N ILE A 213 5.67 2.69 13.89
CA ILE A 213 5.58 3.49 15.11
C ILE A 213 4.49 4.55 14.91
N TYR A 214 3.68 4.72 15.95
CA TYR A 214 2.56 5.63 16.00
C TYR A 214 2.72 6.54 17.21
N VAL A 215 2.53 7.82 16.99
CA VAL A 215 2.61 8.88 18.00
C VAL A 215 1.20 9.39 18.25
N PHE A 216 0.79 9.35 19.51
CA PHE A 216 -0.51 9.81 19.96
C PHE A 216 -0.38 10.81 21.09
N GLU A 217 -1.26 11.81 21.13
CA GLU A 217 -1.53 12.62 22.30
C GLU A 217 -2.70 12.02 23.07
N THR A 218 -2.59 11.86 24.38
CA THR A 218 -3.72 11.43 25.22
C THR A 218 -4.63 12.61 25.56
N GLU A 219 -5.84 12.36 26.05
CA GLU A 219 -6.77 13.42 26.52
C GLU A 219 -6.19 14.29 27.65
N SER A 220 -5.15 13.81 28.36
CA SER A 220 -4.43 14.59 29.37
C SER A 220 -3.23 15.37 28.82
N GLY A 221 -2.94 15.29 27.53
CA GLY A 221 -1.80 15.95 26.87
C GLY A 221 -0.48 15.18 26.97
N GLU A 222 -0.49 13.90 27.34
CA GLU A 222 0.71 13.05 27.35
C GLU A 222 0.99 12.55 25.93
N ILE A 223 2.25 12.55 25.50
CA ILE A 223 2.65 11.95 24.24
C ILE A 223 3.04 10.49 24.46
N LYS A 224 2.35 9.57 23.77
CA LYS A 224 2.67 8.14 23.75
C LYS A 224 3.15 7.72 22.37
N LYS A 225 4.29 7.04 22.32
CA LYS A 225 4.86 6.46 21.10
C LYS A 225 4.80 4.94 21.23
N ALA A 226 3.98 4.31 20.40
CA ALA A 226 3.77 2.86 20.43
C ALA A 226 4.19 2.24 19.10
N GLY A 227 4.89 1.11 19.17
CA GLY A 227 5.44 0.46 17.98
C GLY A 227 5.21 -1.04 17.92
N CYS A 228 5.33 -1.57 16.70
CA CYS A 228 5.30 -3.02 16.44
C CYS A 228 6.30 -3.39 15.34
N PHE A 229 6.90 -4.58 15.46
CA PHE A 229 7.86 -5.10 14.48
C PHE A 229 7.17 -6.01 13.45
N LEU A 230 7.44 -5.80 12.16
CA LEU A 230 6.83 -6.58 11.08
C LEU A 230 7.52 -7.91 10.78
N GLY A 231 8.78 -8.12 11.19
CA GLY A 231 9.61 -9.25 10.71
C GLY A 231 9.19 -10.63 11.15
N ASN A 232 8.28 -10.71 12.11
CA ASN A 232 7.69 -11.98 12.51
C ASN A 232 6.58 -12.44 11.54
N LEU A 233 6.03 -11.55 10.71
CA LEU A 233 4.94 -11.89 9.79
C LEU A 233 5.41 -12.71 8.57
N ARG A 234 6.67 -12.57 8.14
CA ARG A 234 7.23 -13.32 6.99
C ARG A 234 7.64 -14.76 7.32
N LYS A 235 7.69 -15.13 8.61
CA LYS A 235 8.10 -16.47 9.07
C LYS A 235 6.90 -17.42 9.30
N LEU A 236 5.66 -16.97 9.06
CA LEU A 236 4.40 -17.69 9.26
C LEU A 236 3.66 -17.98 7.93
#